data_AF-A0A7C5CTC2-F1
#
_entry.id   AF-A0A7C5CTC2-F1
#
_cell.length_a   1.000
_cell.length_b   1.000
_cell.length_c   1.000
_cell.angle_alpha   90.00
_cell.angle_beta   90.00
_cell.angle_gamma   90.00
#
_symmetry.space_group_name_H-M   'P 1'
#
loop_
_entity.id
_entity.type
_entity.pdbx_description
1 polymer ?
#
loop_
_entity_poly.entity_id
_entity_poly.type
_entity_poly.pdbx_seq_one_letter_code
_entity_poly.pdbx_strand_id
1 'polypeptide(L)' 'VIYTDEWQAYKTVFPKQRHQAVGKETGLTNHIERFNNTLRQRVARLVRKTLSFSKKQANHVGAI' A
#
# COMPACT_ATOMS: atom_id res chain seq x y z
N VAL A 1 9.08 -10.45 8.75
CA VAL A 1 9.32 -9.27 9.61
C VAL A 1 8.98 -8.03 8.79
N ILE A 2 8.37 -7.02 9.41
CA ILE A 2 7.99 -5.75 8.79
C ILE A 2 8.93 -4.69 9.34
N TYR A 3 9.80 -4.16 8.49
CA TYR A 3 10.75 -3.11 8.84
C TYR A 3 10.15 -1.76 8.48
N THR A 4 10.05 -0.86 9.46
CA THR A 4 9.60 0.52 9.25
C THR A 4 10.54 1.49 9.93
N ASP A 5 10.40 2.78 9.62
CA ASP A 5 10.98 3.83 10.45
C ASP A 5 10.29 3.89 11.83
N GLU A 6 10.78 4.79 12.69
CA GLU A 6 10.31 4.96 14.06
C GLU A 6 9.04 5.80 14.19
N TRP A 7 8.22 5.92 13.14
CA TRP A 7 6.99 6.69 13.25
C TRP A 7 6.02 6.04 14.25
N GLN A 8 5.61 6.83 15.25
CA GLN A 8 4.85 6.36 16.41
C GLN A 8 3.52 5.66 16.04
N ALA A 9 2.90 6.08 14.93
CA ALA A 9 1.66 5.48 14.44
C ALA A 9 1.81 3.98 14.13
N TYR A 10 2.95 3.56 13.60
CA TYR A 10 3.19 2.17 13.19
C TYR A 10 3.14 1.16 14.33
N LYS A 11 3.47 1.58 15.56
CA LYS A 11 3.39 0.74 16.76
C LYS A 11 1.97 0.26 17.08
N THR A 12 0.97 1.01 16.63
CA THR A 12 -0.46 0.68 16.85
C THR A 12 -1.06 -0.11 15.69
N VAL A 13 -0.49 0.02 14.48
CA VAL A 13 -1.03 -0.57 13.26
C VAL A 13 -0.47 -1.98 13.02
N PHE A 14 0.82 -2.20 13.26
CA PHE A 14 1.45 -3.48 12.96
C PHE A 14 1.48 -4.44 14.16
N PRO A 15 1.36 -5.76 13.93
CA PRO A 15 1.50 -6.75 15.01
C PRO A 15 2.89 -6.68 15.66
N LYS A 16 2.93 -6.53 16.99
CA LYS A 16 4.16 -6.38 17.78
C LYS A 16 5.18 -7.49 17.54
N GLN A 17 4.74 -8.73 17.31
CA GLN A 17 5.61 -9.88 17.08
C GLN A 17 6.34 -9.84 15.72
N ARG A 18 5.86 -9.03 14.77
CA ARG A 18 6.39 -8.97 13.40
C ARG A 18 6.96 -7.61 13.03
N HIS A 19 6.62 -6.56 13.77
CA HIS A 19 7.08 -5.20 13.55
C HIS A 19 8.46 -4.97 14.16
N GLN A 20 9.38 -4.44 13.36
CA GLN A 20 10.67 -3.93 13.82
C GLN A 20 10.84 -2.52 13.29
N ALA A 21 10.89 -1.55 14.20
CA ALA A 21 11.31 -0.20 13.87
C ALA A 21 12.85 -0.19 13.74
N VAL A 22 13.35 0.36 12.64
CA VAL A 22 14.76 0.37 12.30
C VAL A 22 15.15 1.76 11.79
N GLY A 23 16.39 2.17 12.06
CA GLY A 23 16.93 3.41 11.52
C GLY A 23 17.28 3.30 10.04
N LYS A 24 17.46 4.45 9.38
CA LYS A 24 17.73 4.55 7.93
C LYS A 24 19.04 3.88 7.54
N GLU A 25 20.01 3.87 8.43
CA GLU A 25 21.33 3.27 8.27
C GLU A 25 21.29 1.75 8.03
N THR A 26 20.21 1.08 8.46
CA THR A 26 20.05 -0.37 8.27
C THR A 26 19.70 -0.75 6.82
N GLY A 27 19.14 0.17 6.04
CA GLY A 27 18.64 -0.10 4.68
C GLY A 27 17.44 -1.06 4.59
N LEU A 28 16.90 -1.53 5.73
CA LEU A 28 15.85 -2.54 5.76
C LEU A 28 14.46 -1.97 5.42
N THR A 29 14.24 -0.66 5.58
CA THR A 29 13.00 0.02 5.15
C THR A 29 12.77 -0.07 3.64
N ASN A 30 13.82 -0.29 2.85
CA ASN A 30 13.72 -0.48 1.40
C ASN A 30 12.78 -1.63 1.01
N HIS A 31 12.62 -2.64 1.88
CA HIS A 31 11.71 -3.75 1.64
C HIS A 31 10.24 -3.31 1.56
N ILE A 32 9.78 -2.49 2.52
CA ILE A 32 8.39 -2.02 2.53
C ILE A 32 8.15 -0.99 1.42
N GLU A 33 9.14 -0.15 1.12
CA GLU A 33 9.08 0.82 0.03
C GLU A 33 8.96 0.14 -1.34
N ARG A 34 9.77 -0.91 -1.60
CA ARG A 34 9.69 -1.72 -2.81
C ARG A 34 8.33 -2.41 -2.95
N PHE A 35 7.79 -2.93 -1.85
CA PHE A 35 6.47 -3.55 -1.83
C PHE A 35 5.38 -2.53 -2.17
N ASN A 36 5.38 -1.36 -1.53
CA ASN A 36 4.45 -0.28 -1.79
C ASN A 36 4.52 0.20 -3.25
N ASN A 37 5.73 0.28 -3.81
CA ASN A 37 5.90 0.59 -5.23
C ASN A 37 5.30 -0.48 -6.14
N THR A 38 5.55 -1.75 -5.84
CA THR A 38 4.98 -2.87 -6.61
C THR A 38 3.46 -2.85 -6.58
N LEU A 39 2.86 -2.63 -5.41
CA LEU A 39 1.42 -2.46 -5.28
C LEU A 39 0.92 -1.30 -6.14
N ARG A 40 1.52 -0.11 -6.00
CA ARG A 40 1.14 1.08 -6.78
C ARG A 40 1.16 0.82 -8.29
N GLN A 41 2.20 0.16 -8.79
CA GLN A 41 2.31 -0.16 -10.21
C GLN A 41 1.23 -1.17 -10.66
N ARG A 42 0.95 -2.21 -9.85
CA ARG A 42 -0.08 -3.22 -10.17
C ARG A 42 -1.50 -2.65 -10.12
N VAL A 43 -1.78 -1.78 -9.16
CA VAL A 43 -3.11 -1.17 -8.97
C VAL A 43 -3.25 0.19 -9.67
N ALA A 44 -2.28 0.62 -10.47
CA ALA A 44 -2.32 1.90 -11.19
C ALA A 44 -3.55 2.04 -12.11
N ARG A 45 -4.17 0.92 -12.50
CA ARG A 45 -5.42 0.90 -13.30
C ARG A 45 -6.67 1.19 -12.47
N LEU A 46 -6.65 0.97 -11.15
CA LEU A 46 -7.77 1.27 -10.25
C LEU A 46 -7.89 2.77 -9.96
N VAL A 47 -6.78 3.50 -10.08
CA VAL A 47 -6.73 4.96 -9.84
C VAL A 47 -7.08 5.77 -11.09
N ARG A 48 -7.05 5.14 -12.29
CA ARG A 48 -7.47 5.78 -13.53
C ARG A 48 -8.99 5.69 -13.66
N LYS A 49 -9.68 6.83 -13.54
CA LYS A 49 -11.06 6.95 -14.03
C LYS A 49 -11.05 6.61 -15.51
N THR A 50 -11.69 5.51 -15.89
CA THR A 50 -11.84 5.14 -17.30
C THR A 50 -12.94 6.01 -17.90
N LEU A 51 -12.69 6.63 -19.07
CA LEU A 51 -13.75 7.29 -19.85
C LEU A 51 -14.76 6.28 -20.42
N SER A 52 -14.43 4.98 -20.35
CA SER A 52 -15.34 3.90 -20.66
C SER A 52 -16.15 3.51 -19.43
N PHE A 53 -17.48 3.47 -19.59
CA PHE A 53 -18.40 2.93 -18.60
C PHE A 53 -18.33 1.40 -18.60
N SER A 54 -18.54 0.79 -17.42
CA SER A 54 -18.73 -0.65 -17.35
C SER A 54 -19.98 -1.04 -18.15
N LYS A 55 -19.87 -2.04 -19.03
CA LYS A 55 -21.03 -2.64 -19.71
C LYS A 55 -21.94 -3.43 -18.75
N LYS A 56 -21.47 -3.70 -17.54
CA LYS A 56 -22.28 -4.31 -16.47
C LYS A 56 -22.93 -3.21 -15.64
N GLN A 57 -24.25 -3.23 -15.58
CA GLN A 57 -25.04 -2.16 -14.96
C GLN A 57 -24.76 -1.98 -13.46
N ALA A 58 -24.57 -3.06 -12.71
CA ALA A 58 -24.21 -3.00 -11.29
C ALA A 58 -22.89 -2.23 -11.04
N ASN A 59 -21.88 -2.47 -11.88
CA ASN A 59 -20.59 -1.80 -11.78
C ASN A 59 -20.64 -0.34 -12.25
N HIS A 60 -21.57 -0.01 -13.17
CA HIS A 60 -21.81 1.37 -13.59
C HIS A 60 -22.47 2.18 -12.47
N VAL A 61 -23.52 1.65 -11.84
CA VAL A 61 -24.22 2.30 -10.72
C VAL A 61 -23.30 2.49 -9.52
N GLY A 62 -22.47 1.49 -9.17
CA GLY A 62 -21.53 1.61 -8.05
C GLY A 62 -20.34 2.55 -8.28
N ALA A 63 -20.15 3.04 -9.52
CA ALA A 63 -19.06 3.96 -9.88
C ALA A 63 -19.51 5.41 -10.09
N ILE A 64 -20.83 5.65 -10.14
CA ILE A 64 -21.47 6.98 -10.07
C ILE A 64 -21.55 7.38 -8.60
#